data_AF-A0A7W4GFC6-F1
#
_entry.id   AF-A0A7W4GFC6-F1
#
_cell.length_a   1.000
_cell.length_b   1.000
_cell.length_c   1.000
_cell.angle_alpha   90.00
_cell.angle_beta   90.00
_cell.angle_gamma   90.00
#
_symmetry.space_group_name_H-M   'P 1'
#
loop_
_entity.id
_entity.type
_entity.pdbx_description
1 polymer ?
#
loop_
_entity_poly.entity_id
_entity_poly.type
_entity_poly.pdbx_seq_one_letter_code
_entity_poly.pdbx_strand_id
1 'polypeptide(L)'
;MDENSTAPQQTRLANLDAIRGLGVLGIFFLNIYFMGNSFFGYAPHEVQLTSDIILLTCSNFFLEGRFFSLFAMLFGVGLLIQYQRQQMAMETATTQQQNKRIKRRLYWLIVFGVIHAIFIFPGDILLSYGVSGLLAFRYISLSADELILKAQWFIFLSLIPIALISLMPDDQVYSRDSAFFVEQLADWTGSYQQQLTLHLTMFAYMLAVIPLALMWYIAGLMLLGMALYKRNIFVDGLDNKTLWQCVFWAITLASLDSILSLSGNQMLESMSDLLLWFSAIATALIYIHIIVKFCQNTPHRLKLLQNVGRMAFSLYILQSIVGILLLRYIAPDWLYSLDRIGYVSIAIIYSVFQLLLADVYLRKFNQGPLEKLWRVLVSRTS
;
A
#
# COMPACT_ATOMS: atom_id res chain seq x y z
N MET A 1 43.56 -8.93 -24.73
CA MET A 1 43.05 -8.09 -23.63
C MET A 1 41.86 -7.35 -24.17
N ASP A 2 40.67 -7.78 -23.73
CA ASP A 2 39.50 -6.96 -23.41
C ASP A 2 38.29 -7.91 -23.37
N GLU A 3 38.24 -8.65 -22.25
CA GLU A 3 37.06 -9.41 -21.84
C GLU A 3 35.95 -8.41 -21.53
N ASN A 4 35.06 -8.23 -22.49
CA ASN A 4 33.74 -7.64 -22.28
C ASN A 4 32.90 -8.65 -21.47
N SER A 5 33.19 -8.73 -20.17
CA SER A 5 32.40 -9.44 -19.17
C SER A 5 31.11 -8.66 -18.94
N THR A 6 30.15 -8.77 -19.87
CA THR A 6 28.77 -8.41 -19.60
C THR A 6 28.21 -9.46 -18.65
N ALA A 7 28.28 -9.18 -17.35
CA ALA A 7 27.55 -9.95 -16.34
C ALA A 7 26.12 -10.17 -16.83
N PRO A 8 25.56 -11.40 -16.76
CA PRO A 8 24.25 -11.69 -17.31
C PRO A 8 23.24 -10.76 -16.63
N GLN A 9 22.62 -9.88 -17.42
CA GLN A 9 21.61 -8.95 -16.96
C GLN A 9 20.37 -9.76 -16.59
N GLN A 10 20.33 -10.23 -15.34
CA GLN A 10 19.25 -11.06 -14.81
C GLN A 10 17.90 -10.43 -15.17
N THR A 11 17.12 -11.16 -15.98
CA THR A 11 15.95 -10.65 -16.69
C THR A 11 15.00 -9.99 -15.70
N ARG A 12 14.75 -8.70 -15.91
CA ARG A 12 13.84 -7.92 -15.09
C ARG A 12 12.46 -8.59 -15.07
N LEU A 13 11.94 -8.88 -13.88
CA LEU A 13 10.65 -9.55 -13.71
C LEU A 13 9.50 -8.58 -14.03
N ALA A 14 9.02 -8.61 -15.27
CA ALA A 14 7.90 -7.81 -15.76
C ALA A 14 6.61 -8.03 -14.94
N ASN A 15 6.41 -9.24 -14.39
CA ASN A 15 5.30 -9.52 -13.48
C ASN A 15 5.34 -8.60 -12.25
N LEU A 16 6.50 -8.48 -11.60
CA LEU A 16 6.60 -7.66 -10.37
C LEU A 16 6.31 -6.18 -10.63
N ASP A 17 6.76 -5.65 -11.77
CA ASP A 17 6.48 -4.26 -12.12
C ASP A 17 4.99 -4.06 -12.45
N ALA A 18 4.35 -5.01 -13.15
CA ALA A 18 2.90 -4.95 -13.39
C ALA A 18 2.10 -5.03 -12.07
N ILE A 19 2.44 -5.94 -11.16
CA ILE A 19 1.74 -6.06 -9.88
C ILE A 19 1.95 -4.79 -9.03
N ARG A 20 3.16 -4.20 -9.03
CA ARG A 20 3.42 -2.92 -8.35
C ARG A 20 2.60 -1.78 -8.95
N GLY A 21 2.47 -1.76 -10.27
CA GLY A 21 1.63 -0.79 -10.98
C GLY A 21 0.16 -0.90 -10.58
N LEU A 22 -0.36 -2.12 -10.49
CA LEU A 22 -1.71 -2.35 -9.99
C LEU A 22 -1.86 -1.89 -8.54
N GLY A 23 -0.89 -2.22 -7.68
CA GLY A 23 -0.89 -1.83 -6.27
C GLY A 23 -0.96 -0.32 -6.07
N VAL A 24 -0.13 0.46 -6.78
CA VAL A 24 -0.12 1.93 -6.62
C VAL A 24 -1.35 2.60 -7.23
N LEU A 25 -1.95 2.08 -8.30
CA LEU A 25 -3.22 2.62 -8.79
C LEU A 25 -4.36 2.26 -7.84
N GLY A 26 -4.42 1.01 -7.38
CA GLY A 26 -5.46 0.52 -6.49
C GLY A 26 -5.47 1.22 -5.13
N ILE A 27 -4.31 1.57 -4.57
CA ILE A 27 -4.26 2.29 -3.28
C ILE A 27 -4.86 3.71 -3.38
N PHE A 28 -4.88 4.32 -4.57
CA PHE A 28 -5.51 5.62 -4.76
C PHE A 28 -7.02 5.58 -4.58
N PHE A 29 -7.68 4.48 -4.99
CA PHE A 29 -9.13 4.30 -4.81
C PHE A 29 -9.55 4.30 -3.33
N LEU A 30 -8.65 3.87 -2.44
CA LEU A 30 -8.88 3.90 -1.00
C LEU A 30 -8.51 5.27 -0.43
N ASN A 31 -7.32 5.76 -0.80
CA ASN A 31 -6.80 6.99 -0.22
C ASN A 31 -7.59 8.23 -0.63
N ILE A 32 -8.29 8.25 -1.77
CA ILE A 32 -9.00 9.45 -2.21
C ILE A 32 -10.07 9.90 -1.21
N TYR A 33 -10.73 8.97 -0.51
CA TYR A 33 -11.67 9.28 0.56
C TYR A 33 -10.98 9.98 1.74
N PHE A 34 -9.80 9.47 2.14
CA PHE A 34 -8.99 10.06 3.20
C PHE A 34 -8.30 11.36 2.73
N MET A 35 -8.00 11.56 1.46
CA MET A 35 -7.42 12.84 1.01
C MET A 35 -8.40 14.00 1.23
N GLY A 36 -9.71 13.72 1.23
CA GLY A 36 -10.75 14.67 1.59
C GLY A 36 -10.85 14.95 3.09
N ASN A 37 -11.17 13.94 3.90
CA ASN A 37 -11.52 14.12 5.32
C ASN A 37 -10.61 13.32 6.31
N SER A 38 -9.46 12.87 5.80
CA SER A 38 -8.26 12.23 6.39
C SER A 38 -8.36 11.15 7.46
N PHE A 39 -9.25 11.23 8.43
CA PHE A 39 -9.24 10.30 9.55
C PHE A 39 -10.32 9.23 9.42
N PHE A 40 -11.52 9.63 9.02
CA PHE A 40 -12.68 8.75 8.99
C PHE A 40 -13.04 8.25 7.58
N GLY A 41 -12.27 8.65 6.56
CA GLY A 41 -12.50 8.25 5.18
C GLY A 41 -13.81 8.81 4.61
N TYR A 42 -14.64 7.94 4.02
CA TYR A 42 -15.89 8.33 3.37
C TYR A 42 -16.98 8.61 4.41
N ALA A 43 -17.51 9.83 4.43
CA ALA A 43 -18.70 10.16 5.21
C ALA A 43 -19.96 9.76 4.44
N PRO A 44 -20.79 8.83 4.94
CA PRO A 44 -22.05 8.49 4.30
C PRO A 44 -23.05 9.64 4.39
N HIS A 45 -23.97 9.69 3.41
CA HIS A 45 -25.21 10.46 3.57
C HIS A 45 -26.07 9.81 4.65
N GLU A 46 -26.83 10.61 5.42
CA GLU A 46 -27.76 10.08 6.43
C GLU A 46 -28.76 9.09 5.80
N VAL A 47 -29.32 9.45 4.64
CA VAL A 47 -30.00 8.49 3.77
C VAL A 47 -28.97 7.88 2.83
N GLN A 48 -28.54 6.65 3.13
CA GLN A 48 -27.56 5.97 2.30
C GLN A 48 -28.08 5.77 0.87
N LEU A 49 -27.29 6.20 -0.10
CA LEU A 49 -27.56 5.97 -1.51
C LEU A 49 -27.33 4.50 -1.87
N THR A 50 -28.21 3.92 -2.68
CA THR A 50 -28.03 2.53 -3.15
C THR A 50 -26.72 2.36 -3.93
N SER A 51 -26.29 3.38 -4.67
CA SER A 51 -24.99 3.41 -5.36
C SER A 51 -23.83 3.28 -4.38
N ASP A 52 -23.90 3.95 -3.24
CA ASP A 52 -22.85 3.89 -2.21
C ASP A 52 -22.76 2.51 -1.58
N ILE A 53 -23.90 1.89 -1.29
CA ILE A 53 -23.94 0.53 -0.72
C ILE A 53 -23.34 -0.47 -1.72
N ILE A 54 -23.73 -0.40 -3.00
CA ILE A 54 -23.18 -1.28 -4.04
C ILE A 54 -21.66 -1.08 -4.16
N LEU A 55 -21.19 0.17 -4.20
CA LEU A 55 -19.77 0.46 -4.33
C LEU A 55 -18.97 0.08 -3.08
N LEU A 56 -19.54 0.25 -1.89
CA LEU A 56 -18.95 -0.23 -0.64
C LEU A 56 -18.84 -1.75 -0.66
N THR A 57 -19.90 -2.49 -0.98
CA THR A 57 -19.83 -3.94 -1.10
C THR A 57 -18.81 -4.36 -2.17
N CYS A 58 -18.78 -3.72 -3.34
CA CYS A 58 -17.74 -3.97 -4.33
C CYS A 58 -16.32 -3.68 -3.79
N SER A 59 -16.13 -2.59 -3.03
CA SER A 59 -14.88 -2.26 -2.36
C SER A 59 -14.47 -3.36 -1.38
N ASN A 60 -15.40 -3.81 -0.53
CA ASN A 60 -15.19 -4.86 0.46
C ASN A 60 -14.77 -6.18 -0.17
N PHE A 61 -15.12 -6.45 -1.44
CA PHE A 61 -14.71 -7.65 -2.18
C PHE A 61 -13.46 -7.50 -3.05
N PHE A 62 -13.16 -6.30 -3.55
CA PHE A 62 -12.12 -6.13 -4.57
C PHE A 62 -11.06 -5.05 -4.27
N LEU A 63 -11.33 -4.07 -3.42
CA LEU A 63 -10.42 -2.94 -3.22
C LEU A 63 -9.84 -2.91 -1.81
N GLU A 64 -10.72 -2.94 -0.81
CA GLU A 64 -10.42 -2.61 0.59
C GLU A 64 -9.31 -3.49 1.17
N GLY A 65 -8.27 -2.87 1.73
CA GLY A 65 -7.10 -3.55 2.33
C GLY A 65 -6.18 -4.34 1.36
N ARG A 66 -6.66 -4.71 0.17
CA ARG A 66 -5.98 -5.66 -0.74
C ARG A 66 -4.74 -5.09 -1.38
N PHE A 67 -4.82 -3.86 -1.87
CA PHE A 67 -3.67 -3.20 -2.50
C PHE A 67 -2.60 -2.84 -1.48
N PHE A 68 -3.00 -2.57 -0.22
CA PHE A 68 -2.07 -2.42 0.89
C PHE A 68 -1.30 -3.73 1.14
N SER A 69 -2.00 -4.87 1.25
CA SER A 69 -1.37 -6.17 1.45
C SER A 69 -0.47 -6.57 0.27
N LEU A 70 -0.94 -6.33 -0.95
CA LEU A 70 -0.20 -6.54 -2.18
C LEU A 70 1.11 -5.73 -2.21
N PHE A 71 1.02 -4.43 -1.90
CA PHE A 71 2.18 -3.54 -1.94
C PHE A 71 3.19 -3.87 -0.85
N ALA A 72 2.75 -4.24 0.36
CA ALA A 72 3.62 -4.71 1.44
C ALA A 72 4.37 -5.98 1.05
N MET A 73 3.69 -6.99 0.48
CA MET A 73 4.34 -8.21 -0.02
C MET A 73 5.39 -7.87 -1.08
N LEU A 74 5.06 -7.04 -2.08
CA LEU A 74 5.99 -6.64 -3.15
C LEU A 74 7.18 -5.81 -2.66
N PHE A 75 7.00 -5.06 -1.58
CA PHE A 75 8.09 -4.35 -0.93
C PHE A 75 9.07 -5.34 -0.31
N GLY A 76 8.57 -6.34 0.41
CA GLY A 76 9.37 -7.45 0.94
C GLY A 76 10.15 -8.18 -0.15
N VAL A 77 9.48 -8.53 -1.26
CA VAL A 77 10.14 -9.10 -2.45
C VAL A 77 11.22 -8.17 -3.01
N GLY A 78 10.92 -6.87 -3.11
CA GLY A 78 11.88 -5.87 -3.58
C GLY A 78 13.12 -5.78 -2.70
N LEU A 79 12.96 -5.93 -1.39
CA LEU A 79 14.05 -5.96 -0.41
C LEU A 79 14.92 -7.21 -0.58
N LEU A 80 14.30 -8.39 -0.67
CA LEU A 80 15.01 -9.66 -0.89
C LEU A 80 15.79 -9.67 -2.21
N ILE A 81 15.19 -9.20 -3.30
CA ILE A 81 15.86 -9.11 -4.59
C ILE A 81 17.07 -8.17 -4.52
N GLN A 82 16.96 -7.04 -3.81
CA GLN A 82 18.09 -6.13 -3.64
C GLN A 82 19.21 -6.73 -2.80
N TYR A 83 18.86 -7.47 -1.75
CA TYR A 83 19.79 -8.22 -0.92
C TYR A 83 20.55 -9.29 -1.72
N GLN A 84 19.84 -10.08 -2.53
CA GLN A 84 20.44 -11.09 -3.41
C GLN A 84 21.37 -10.45 -4.45
N ARG A 85 20.95 -9.35 -5.09
CA ARG A 85 21.80 -8.64 -6.07
C ARG A 85 23.07 -8.07 -5.44
N GLN A 86 23.00 -7.56 -4.21
CA GLN A 86 24.19 -7.01 -3.54
C GLN A 86 25.17 -8.11 -3.13
N GLN A 87 24.67 -9.27 -2.69
CA GLN A 87 25.51 -10.43 -2.41
C GLN A 87 26.25 -10.90 -3.67
N MET A 88 25.57 -10.94 -4.83
CA MET A 88 26.19 -11.34 -6.09
C MET A 88 27.16 -10.28 -6.66
N ALA A 89 26.86 -8.99 -6.51
CA ALA A 89 27.65 -7.91 -7.11
C ALA A 89 28.87 -7.47 -6.28
N MET A 90 28.93 -7.85 -5.00
CA MET A 90 30.00 -7.44 -4.09
C MET A 90 30.57 -8.63 -3.33
N GLU A 91 31.10 -9.61 -4.06
CA GLU A 91 31.75 -10.80 -3.47
C GLU A 91 32.89 -10.44 -2.50
N THR A 92 33.56 -9.30 -2.71
CA THR A 92 34.67 -8.81 -1.86
C THR A 92 34.24 -7.84 -0.76
N ALA A 93 32.99 -7.37 -0.74
CA ALA A 93 32.51 -6.46 0.32
C ALA A 93 32.12 -7.24 1.57
N THR A 94 32.38 -6.67 2.74
CA THR A 94 31.98 -7.30 4.00
C THR A 94 30.45 -7.34 4.13
N THR A 95 29.90 -8.36 4.78
CA THR A 95 28.47 -8.47 5.11
C THR A 95 27.93 -7.19 5.77
N GLN A 96 28.78 -6.50 6.54
CA GLN A 96 28.45 -5.22 7.17
C GLN A 96 28.21 -4.10 6.15
N GLN A 97 29.04 -3.99 5.11
CA GLN A 97 28.90 -2.98 4.05
C GLN A 97 27.63 -3.21 3.22
N GLN A 98 27.32 -4.46 2.89
CA GLN A 98 26.09 -4.84 2.17
C GLN A 98 24.85 -4.46 2.99
N ASN A 99 24.82 -4.85 4.26
CA ASN A 99 23.71 -4.53 5.17
C ASN A 99 23.53 -3.02 5.38
N LYS A 100 24.63 -2.23 5.39
CA LYS A 100 24.59 -0.77 5.54
C LYS A 100 23.80 -0.12 4.40
N ARG A 101 23.96 -0.56 3.16
CA ARG A 101 23.29 0.04 2.00
C ARG A 101 21.77 -0.16 2.03
N ILE A 102 21.31 -1.36 2.40
CA ILE A 102 19.88 -1.65 2.54
C ILE A 102 19.26 -0.89 3.70
N LYS A 103 19.92 -0.86 4.86
CA LYS A 103 19.46 -0.08 6.02
C LYS A 103 19.36 1.42 5.70
N ARG A 104 20.32 2.00 4.97
CA ARG A 104 20.25 3.39 4.51
C ARG A 104 19.07 3.65 3.57
N ARG A 105 18.78 2.70 2.68
CA ARG A 105 17.62 2.80 1.79
C ARG A 105 16.32 2.88 2.59
N LEU A 106 16.15 2.00 3.58
CA LEU A 106 14.99 2.00 4.47
C LEU A 106 14.94 3.28 5.33
N TYR A 107 16.09 3.75 5.82
CA TYR A 107 16.19 5.02 6.54
C TYR A 107 15.72 6.21 5.70
N TRP A 108 16.17 6.33 4.44
CA TRP A 108 15.70 7.40 3.57
C TRP A 108 14.21 7.27 3.24
N LEU A 109 13.67 6.05 3.18
CA LEU A 109 12.23 5.85 3.03
C LEU A 109 11.46 6.38 4.25
N ILE A 110 11.97 6.13 5.45
CA ILE A 110 11.44 6.70 6.70
C ILE A 110 11.48 8.23 6.63
N VAL A 111 12.60 8.82 6.21
CA VAL A 111 12.71 10.29 6.08
C VAL A 111 11.68 10.84 5.08
N PHE A 112 11.51 10.21 3.92
CA PHE A 112 10.48 10.60 2.97
C PHE A 112 9.07 10.47 3.55
N GLY A 113 8.81 9.39 4.31
CA GLY A 113 7.54 9.18 4.98
C GLY A 113 7.24 10.22 6.05
N VAL A 114 8.23 10.59 6.88
CA VAL A 114 8.08 11.68 7.87
C VAL A 114 7.75 13.01 7.18
N ILE A 115 8.49 13.35 6.12
CA ILE A 115 8.24 14.59 5.37
C ILE A 115 6.84 14.56 4.74
N HIS A 116 6.47 13.44 4.12
CA HIS A 116 5.18 13.30 3.46
C HIS A 116 4.01 13.31 4.46
N ALA A 117 4.11 12.59 5.58
CA ALA A 117 3.10 12.53 6.62
C ALA A 117 2.82 13.90 7.27
N ILE A 118 3.87 14.69 7.53
CA ILE A 118 3.74 16.00 8.19
C ILE A 118 3.30 17.08 7.19
N PHE A 119 3.94 17.16 6.02
CA PHE A 119 3.76 18.32 5.13
C PHE A 119 2.74 18.11 4.03
N ILE A 120 2.42 16.86 3.69
CA ILE A 120 1.55 16.54 2.55
C ILE A 120 0.30 15.83 3.06
N PHE A 121 0.40 14.56 3.46
CA PHE A 121 -0.75 13.72 3.78
C PHE A 121 -0.44 12.75 4.92
N PRO A 122 -1.14 12.80 6.07
CA PRO A 122 -0.82 11.97 7.22
C PRO A 122 -1.15 10.48 7.04
N GLY A 123 -1.95 10.10 6.03
CA GLY A 123 -2.17 8.70 5.63
C GLY A 123 -1.00 8.08 4.85
N ASP A 124 0.24 8.42 5.22
CA ASP A 124 1.46 7.92 4.59
C ASP A 124 1.71 6.43 4.90
N ILE A 125 2.10 5.67 3.88
CA ILE A 125 2.55 4.28 4.05
C ILE A 125 4.08 4.16 4.15
N LEU A 126 4.84 5.15 3.70
CA LEU A 126 6.30 5.04 3.54
C LEU A 126 7.01 4.92 4.89
N LEU A 127 6.58 5.66 5.90
CA LEU A 127 7.09 5.57 7.27
C LEU A 127 6.90 4.15 7.81
N SER A 128 5.65 3.67 7.79
CA SER A 128 5.29 2.32 8.26
C SER A 128 6.08 1.24 7.52
N TYR A 129 6.24 1.38 6.20
CA TYR A 129 7.00 0.44 5.37
C TYR A 129 8.50 0.49 5.63
N GLY A 130 9.05 1.68 5.87
CA GLY A 130 10.45 1.84 6.23
C GLY A 130 10.78 1.17 7.56
N VAL A 131 9.94 1.37 8.57
CA VAL A 131 10.09 0.75 9.91
C VAL A 131 9.88 -0.76 9.84
N SER A 132 8.78 -1.23 9.25
CA SER A 132 8.53 -2.67 9.04
C SER A 132 9.59 -3.34 8.18
N GLY A 133 10.12 -2.62 7.19
CA GLY A 133 11.20 -3.10 6.33
C GLY A 133 12.49 -3.31 7.10
N LEU A 134 12.81 -2.48 8.10
CA LEU A 134 13.96 -2.69 8.98
C LEU A 134 13.79 -3.96 9.83
N LEU A 135 12.58 -4.21 10.34
CA LEU A 135 12.25 -5.43 11.07
C LEU A 135 12.33 -6.66 10.15
N ALA A 136 11.65 -6.63 9.00
CA ALA A 136 11.65 -7.73 8.03
C ALA A 136 13.06 -8.04 7.50
N PHE A 137 13.91 -7.01 7.34
CA PHE A 137 15.30 -7.19 6.93
C PHE A 137 16.10 -8.11 7.88
N ARG A 138 15.78 -8.14 9.17
CA ARG A 138 16.45 -9.01 10.15
C ARG A 138 16.26 -10.51 9.84
N TYR A 139 15.22 -10.86 9.09
CA TYR A 139 14.84 -12.23 8.76
C TYR A 139 15.08 -12.59 7.29
N ILE A 140 15.71 -11.71 6.51
CA ILE A 140 15.83 -11.83 5.04
C ILE A 140 16.55 -13.10 4.57
N SER A 141 17.44 -13.64 5.41
CA SER A 141 18.23 -14.84 5.13
C SER A 141 17.50 -16.16 5.44
N LEU A 142 16.38 -16.13 6.16
CA LEU A 142 15.63 -17.34 6.54
C LEU A 142 15.07 -18.09 5.33
N SER A 143 14.86 -19.40 5.44
CA SER A 143 14.21 -20.22 4.42
C SER A 143 12.76 -19.79 4.17
N ALA A 144 12.16 -20.26 3.07
CA ALA A 144 10.77 -19.90 2.74
C ALA A 144 9.78 -20.33 3.84
N ASP A 145 9.99 -21.51 4.45
CA ASP A 145 9.10 -22.05 5.47
C ASP A 145 9.23 -21.29 6.79
N GLU A 146 10.46 -20.95 7.19
CA GLU A 146 10.71 -20.11 8.36
C GLU A 146 10.13 -18.70 8.20
N LEU A 147 10.23 -18.13 6.98
CA LEU A 147 9.61 -16.83 6.66
C LEU A 147 8.09 -16.88 6.78
N ILE A 148 7.44 -17.96 6.32
CA ILE A 148 5.98 -18.15 6.46
C ILE A 148 5.60 -18.25 7.92
N LEU A 149 6.33 -19.05 8.71
CA LEU A 149 6.06 -19.19 10.14
C LEU A 149 6.18 -17.84 10.86
N LYS A 150 7.23 -17.06 10.58
CA LYS A 150 7.40 -15.72 11.15
C LYS A 150 6.33 -14.74 10.66
N ALA A 151 5.91 -14.82 9.40
CA ALA A 151 4.83 -14.01 8.86
C ALA A 151 3.52 -14.26 9.60
N GLN A 152 3.16 -15.53 9.81
CA GLN A 152 1.96 -15.91 10.57
C GLN A 152 2.00 -15.36 12.00
N TRP A 153 3.14 -15.51 12.69
CA TRP A 153 3.32 -14.97 14.04
C TRP A 153 3.16 -13.45 14.09
N PHE A 154 3.73 -12.72 13.13
CA PHE A 154 3.67 -11.26 13.11
C PHE A 154 2.27 -10.74 12.76
N ILE A 155 1.59 -11.40 11.81
CA ILE A 155 0.19 -11.08 11.49
C ILE A 155 -0.69 -11.35 12.72
N PHE A 156 -0.53 -12.51 13.38
CA PHE A 156 -1.29 -12.82 14.59
C PHE A 156 -1.02 -11.82 15.72
N LEU A 157 0.23 -11.44 15.96
CA LEU A 157 0.61 -10.46 16.97
C LEU A 157 -0.04 -9.08 16.72
N SER A 158 -0.22 -8.70 15.45
CA SER A 158 -0.87 -7.44 15.10
C SER A 158 -2.37 -7.40 15.44
N LEU A 159 -3.02 -8.55 15.60
CA LEU A 159 -4.47 -8.62 15.85
C LEU A 159 -4.84 -8.14 17.25
N ILE A 160 -3.99 -8.37 18.24
CA ILE A 160 -4.25 -7.98 19.63
C ILE A 160 -4.49 -6.47 19.74
N PRO A 161 -3.55 -5.60 19.32
CA PRO A 161 -3.76 -4.16 19.40
C PRO A 161 -4.86 -3.67 18.47
N ILE A 162 -5.05 -4.28 17.28
CA ILE A 162 -6.17 -3.91 16.40
C ILE A 162 -7.50 -4.21 17.10
N ALA A 163 -7.66 -5.42 17.66
CA ALA A 163 -8.86 -5.79 18.39
C ALA A 163 -9.10 -4.89 19.63
N LEU A 164 -8.04 -4.51 20.34
CA LEU A 164 -8.16 -3.56 21.46
C LEU A 164 -8.63 -2.18 21.00
N ILE A 165 -8.10 -1.66 19.88
CA ILE A 165 -8.53 -0.39 19.30
C ILE A 165 -9.99 -0.50 18.84
N SER A 166 -10.36 -1.57 18.15
CA SER A 166 -11.74 -1.82 17.70
C SER A 166 -12.75 -2.01 18.84
N LEU A 167 -12.30 -2.32 20.06
CA LEU A 167 -13.16 -2.38 21.25
C LEU A 167 -13.31 -1.04 21.97
N MET A 168 -12.54 -0.01 21.59
CA MET A 168 -12.72 1.33 22.15
C MET A 168 -14.04 1.92 21.63
N PRO A 169 -14.94 2.39 22.50
CA PRO A 169 -16.18 3.01 22.05
C PRO A 169 -15.89 4.23 21.18
N ASP A 170 -16.52 4.28 20.01
CA ASP A 170 -16.61 5.49 19.20
C ASP A 170 -18.04 6.01 19.29
N ASP A 171 -18.25 6.97 20.19
CA ASP A 171 -19.58 7.51 20.46
C ASP A 171 -19.99 8.57 19.43
N GLN A 172 -19.12 8.89 18.46
CA GLN A 172 -19.34 9.98 17.52
C GLN A 172 -19.87 9.47 16.17
N VAL A 173 -21.11 9.84 15.86
CA VAL A 173 -21.71 9.56 14.55
C VAL A 173 -21.01 10.40 13.49
N TYR A 174 -20.33 9.73 12.57
CA TYR A 174 -19.66 10.37 11.45
C TYR A 174 -20.47 10.18 10.15
N SER A 175 -21.31 11.17 9.85
CA SER A 175 -22.11 11.27 8.62
C SER A 175 -22.08 12.72 8.13
N ARG A 176 -22.38 12.96 6.84
CA ARG A 176 -22.27 14.31 6.25
C ARG A 176 -23.09 15.40 6.98
N ASP A 177 -24.18 15.01 7.59
CA ASP A 177 -25.10 15.91 8.30
C ASP A 177 -24.72 16.08 9.78
N SER A 178 -23.74 15.32 10.28
CA SER A 178 -23.31 15.41 11.67
C SER A 178 -22.46 16.66 11.92
N ALA A 179 -22.65 17.28 13.09
CA ALA A 179 -21.85 18.44 13.51
C ALA A 179 -20.34 18.12 13.50
N PHE A 180 -20.00 16.88 13.84
CA PHE A 180 -18.63 16.40 13.84
C PHE A 180 -18.01 16.37 12.44
N PHE A 181 -18.75 15.93 11.42
CA PHE A 181 -18.26 16.00 10.04
C PHE A 181 -18.00 17.44 9.59
N VAL A 182 -18.91 18.38 9.93
CA VAL A 182 -18.77 19.79 9.56
C VAL A 182 -17.54 20.42 10.22
N GLU A 183 -17.29 20.12 11.50
CA GLU A 183 -16.09 20.55 12.23
C GLU A 183 -14.81 20.02 11.55
N GLN A 184 -14.75 18.70 11.33
CA GLN A 184 -13.62 18.06 10.66
C GLN A 184 -13.36 18.66 9.27
N LEU A 185 -14.43 18.90 8.50
CA LEU A 185 -14.31 19.46 7.17
C LEU A 185 -13.77 20.89 7.18
N ALA A 186 -14.21 21.73 8.12
CA ALA A 186 -13.68 23.09 8.29
C ALA A 186 -12.18 23.07 8.63
N ASP A 187 -11.76 22.11 9.46
CA ASP A 187 -10.37 21.90 9.85
C ASP A 187 -9.49 21.43 8.67
N TRP A 188 -9.98 20.47 7.89
CA TRP A 188 -9.26 19.92 6.73
C TRP A 188 -9.26 20.83 5.50
N THR A 189 -10.20 21.77 5.40
CA THR A 189 -10.23 22.80 4.34
C THR A 189 -9.75 24.17 4.81
N GLY A 190 -9.36 24.28 6.08
CA GLY A 190 -8.81 25.49 6.68
C GLY A 190 -7.43 25.88 6.12
N SER A 191 -6.83 26.88 6.75
CA SER A 191 -5.48 27.33 6.41
C SER A 191 -4.44 26.19 6.47
N TYR A 192 -3.38 26.28 5.67
CA TYR A 192 -2.30 25.29 5.68
C TYR A 192 -1.67 25.12 7.08
N GLN A 193 -1.61 26.19 7.89
CA GLN A 193 -1.10 26.11 9.25
C GLN A 193 -2.00 25.24 10.16
N GLN A 194 -3.33 25.37 10.05
CA GLN A 194 -4.27 24.51 10.77
C GLN A 194 -4.11 23.05 10.33
N GLN A 195 -4.06 22.82 9.02
CA GLN A 195 -3.82 21.47 8.46
C GLN A 195 -2.49 20.88 8.93
N LEU A 196 -1.43 21.67 9.02
CA LEU A 196 -0.13 21.23 9.53
C LEU A 196 -0.20 20.79 11.00
N THR A 197 -0.93 21.51 11.84
CA THR A 197 -1.18 21.10 13.23
C THR A 197 -1.92 19.77 13.28
N LEU A 198 -2.97 19.59 12.45
CA LEU A 198 -3.69 18.31 12.35
C LEU A 198 -2.78 17.18 11.88
N HIS A 199 -1.92 17.43 10.87
CA HIS A 199 -0.95 16.46 10.39
C HIS A 199 0.04 16.05 11.49
N LEU A 200 0.50 16.99 12.32
CA LEU A 200 1.38 16.70 13.44
C LEU A 200 0.70 15.84 14.51
N THR A 201 -0.56 16.13 14.85
CA THR A 201 -1.35 15.32 15.78
C THR A 201 -1.55 13.91 15.24
N MET A 202 -1.93 13.78 13.98
CA MET A 202 -2.11 12.48 13.32
C MET A 202 -0.79 11.72 13.20
N PHE A 203 0.30 12.42 12.89
CA PHE A 203 1.63 11.83 12.87
C PHE A 203 2.04 11.29 14.25
N ALA A 204 1.76 12.03 15.33
CA ALA A 204 2.03 11.59 16.69
C ALA A 204 1.20 10.34 17.06
N TYR A 205 -0.08 10.32 16.69
CA TYR A 205 -0.94 9.14 16.83
C TYR A 205 -0.38 7.94 16.07
N MET A 206 -0.02 8.12 14.79
CA MET A 206 0.57 7.06 13.96
C MET A 206 1.91 6.57 14.51
N LEU A 207 2.72 7.44 15.12
CA LEU A 207 3.98 7.05 15.74
C LEU A 207 3.77 6.07 16.91
N ALA A 208 2.62 6.14 17.60
CA ALA A 208 2.22 5.16 18.61
C ALA A 208 1.64 3.89 17.97
N VAL A 209 0.72 4.04 17.00
CA VAL A 209 0.03 2.90 16.36
C VAL A 209 0.98 2.02 15.54
N ILE A 210 1.99 2.58 14.88
CA ILE A 210 2.93 1.83 14.04
C ILE A 210 3.64 0.72 14.84
N PRO A 211 4.44 1.00 15.88
CA PRO A 211 5.16 -0.06 16.60
C PRO A 211 4.24 -1.00 17.38
N LEU A 212 3.03 -0.54 17.76
CA LEU A 212 2.06 -1.36 18.48
C LEU A 212 1.38 -2.36 17.54
N ALA A 213 0.86 -1.92 16.40
CA ALA A 213 0.03 -2.73 15.50
C ALA A 213 0.61 -2.86 14.08
N LEU A 214 0.66 -1.76 13.32
CA LEU A 214 0.90 -1.80 11.86
C LEU A 214 2.26 -2.38 11.50
N MET A 215 3.28 -2.15 12.33
CA MET A 215 4.64 -2.62 12.08
C MET A 215 4.68 -4.13 11.91
N TRP A 216 3.99 -4.85 12.81
CA TRP A 216 3.94 -6.31 12.82
C TRP A 216 3.16 -6.84 11.62
N TYR A 217 1.99 -6.27 11.35
CA TYR A 217 1.17 -6.70 10.21
C TYR A 217 1.93 -6.52 8.88
N ILE A 218 2.47 -5.33 8.63
CA ILE A 218 3.22 -5.01 7.40
C ILE A 218 4.49 -5.87 7.31
N ALA A 219 5.24 -6.03 8.40
CA ALA A 219 6.43 -6.87 8.40
C ALA A 219 6.07 -8.33 8.10
N GLY A 220 4.97 -8.84 8.67
CA GLY A 220 4.46 -10.18 8.37
C GLY A 220 4.13 -10.36 6.89
N LEU A 221 3.46 -9.38 6.27
CA LEU A 221 3.20 -9.38 4.83
C LEU A 221 4.48 -9.30 3.99
N MET A 222 5.46 -8.48 4.40
CA MET A 222 6.76 -8.41 3.72
C MET A 222 7.47 -9.77 3.75
N LEU A 223 7.48 -10.47 4.90
CA LEU A 223 8.06 -11.81 5.05
C LEU A 223 7.30 -12.85 4.21
N LEU A 224 5.96 -12.79 4.19
CA LEU A 224 5.14 -13.64 3.32
C LEU A 224 5.49 -13.41 1.85
N GLY A 225 5.60 -12.16 1.41
CA GLY A 225 6.03 -11.81 0.06
C GLY A 225 7.40 -12.40 -0.29
N MET A 226 8.39 -12.29 0.62
CA MET A 226 9.71 -12.90 0.45
C MET A 226 9.62 -14.43 0.30
N ALA A 227 8.81 -15.10 1.12
CA ALA A 227 8.63 -16.55 1.05
C ALA A 227 7.99 -16.99 -0.28
N LEU A 228 6.94 -16.29 -0.72
CA LEU A 228 6.27 -16.55 -1.99
C LEU A 228 7.21 -16.35 -3.18
N TYR A 229 8.10 -15.36 -3.10
CA TYR A 229 9.15 -15.17 -4.10
C TYR A 229 10.17 -16.31 -4.11
N LYS A 230 10.63 -16.78 -2.94
CA LYS A 230 11.50 -17.96 -2.84
C LYS A 230 10.86 -19.24 -3.38
N ARG A 231 9.52 -19.32 -3.37
CA ARG A 231 8.72 -20.40 -3.96
C ARG A 231 8.31 -20.14 -5.42
N ASN A 232 8.90 -19.16 -6.10
CA ASN A 232 8.62 -18.81 -7.50
C ASN A 232 7.18 -18.41 -7.84
N ILE A 233 6.33 -18.07 -6.86
CA ILE A 233 4.92 -17.71 -7.10
C ILE A 233 4.76 -16.48 -8.00
N PHE A 234 5.72 -15.54 -7.97
CA PHE A 234 5.71 -14.36 -8.85
C PHE A 234 6.13 -14.66 -10.30
N VAL A 235 6.56 -15.89 -10.59
CA VAL A 235 6.91 -16.37 -11.93
C VAL A 235 5.86 -17.37 -12.42
N ASP A 236 5.52 -18.36 -11.59
CA ASP A 236 4.67 -19.49 -11.98
C ASP A 236 3.19 -19.26 -11.64
N GLY A 237 2.90 -18.41 -10.66
CA GLY A 237 1.59 -18.23 -10.06
C GLY A 237 1.29 -19.28 -8.99
N LEU A 238 0.14 -19.16 -8.33
CA LEU A 238 -0.37 -20.18 -7.40
C LEU A 238 -0.73 -21.49 -8.12
N ASP A 239 -0.56 -22.62 -7.45
CA ASP A 239 -1.14 -23.90 -7.88
C ASP A 239 -2.67 -23.88 -7.74
N ASN A 240 -3.35 -24.80 -8.42
CA ASN A 240 -4.81 -24.81 -8.50
C ASN A 240 -5.47 -25.00 -7.13
N LYS A 241 -4.90 -25.85 -6.25
CA LYS A 241 -5.46 -26.10 -4.92
C LYS A 241 -5.36 -24.84 -4.07
N THR A 242 -4.18 -24.22 -4.01
CA THR A 242 -3.97 -22.98 -3.26
C THR A 242 -4.80 -21.82 -3.82
N LEU A 243 -4.95 -21.72 -5.13
CA LEU A 243 -5.81 -20.72 -5.77
C LEU A 243 -7.25 -20.85 -5.30
N TRP A 244 -7.84 -22.05 -5.38
CA TRP A 244 -9.23 -22.26 -4.94
C TRP A 244 -9.42 -22.08 -3.43
N GLN A 245 -8.41 -22.38 -2.62
CA GLN A 245 -8.42 -22.03 -1.20
C GLN A 245 -8.44 -20.52 -0.99
N CYS A 246 -7.63 -19.76 -1.75
CA CYS A 246 -7.65 -18.30 -1.69
C CYS A 246 -9.01 -17.74 -2.14
N VAL A 247 -9.59 -18.28 -3.22
CA VAL A 247 -10.94 -17.88 -3.70
C VAL A 247 -12.01 -18.14 -2.65
N PHE A 248 -12.01 -19.34 -2.05
CA PHE A 248 -12.96 -19.70 -1.00
C PHE A 248 -12.85 -18.76 0.20
N TRP A 249 -11.64 -18.49 0.70
CA TRP A 249 -11.45 -17.60 1.85
C TRP A 249 -11.72 -16.14 1.51
N ALA A 250 -11.35 -15.67 0.31
CA ALA A 250 -11.65 -14.32 -0.14
C ALA A 250 -13.16 -14.07 -0.19
N ILE A 251 -13.93 -14.98 -0.78
CA ILE A 251 -15.39 -14.86 -0.87
C ILE A 251 -16.03 -14.97 0.52
N THR A 252 -15.64 -15.99 1.31
CA THR A 252 -16.25 -16.23 2.63
C THR A 252 -16.01 -15.05 3.58
N LEU A 253 -14.76 -14.56 3.66
CA LEU A 253 -14.42 -13.47 4.56
C LEU A 253 -14.97 -12.13 4.08
N ALA A 254 -14.94 -11.83 2.77
CA ALA A 254 -15.53 -10.59 2.23
C ALA A 254 -17.06 -10.56 2.37
N SER A 255 -17.73 -11.71 2.25
CA SER A 255 -19.18 -11.81 2.50
C SER A 255 -19.49 -11.56 3.97
N LEU A 256 -18.73 -12.16 4.88
CA LEU A 256 -18.92 -11.96 6.32
C LEU A 256 -18.64 -10.50 6.71
N ASP A 257 -17.55 -9.92 6.22
CA ASP A 257 -17.22 -8.50 6.37
C ASP A 257 -18.36 -7.59 5.87
N SER A 258 -18.90 -7.84 4.67
CA SER A 258 -20.01 -7.04 4.14
C SER A 258 -21.29 -7.16 4.97
N ILE A 259 -21.57 -8.33 5.56
CA ILE A 259 -22.73 -8.52 6.46
C ILE A 259 -22.53 -7.79 7.78
N LEU A 260 -21.33 -7.86 8.36
CA LEU A 260 -21.04 -7.25 9.65
C LEU A 260 -20.96 -5.72 9.56
N SER A 261 -20.27 -5.19 8.54
CA SER A 261 -20.16 -3.74 8.30
C SER A 261 -21.49 -3.05 7.99
N LEU A 262 -22.49 -3.78 7.49
CA LEU A 262 -23.83 -3.26 7.20
C LEU A 262 -24.85 -3.59 8.28
N SER A 263 -24.42 -4.12 9.43
CA SER A 263 -25.32 -4.59 10.48
C SER A 263 -25.99 -3.47 11.28
N GLY A 264 -25.41 -2.26 11.29
CA GLY A 264 -25.83 -1.16 12.14
C GLY A 264 -25.53 -1.36 13.63
N ASN A 265 -24.80 -2.44 13.97
CA ASN A 265 -24.37 -2.72 15.33
C ASN A 265 -22.86 -2.46 15.45
N GLN A 266 -22.49 -1.50 16.30
CA GLN A 266 -21.11 -1.06 16.47
C GLN A 266 -20.13 -2.20 16.81
N MET A 267 -20.53 -3.18 17.62
CA MET A 267 -19.67 -4.31 17.97
C MET A 267 -19.44 -5.22 16.76
N LEU A 268 -20.47 -5.48 15.94
CA LEU A 268 -20.34 -6.27 14.73
C LEU A 268 -19.52 -5.54 13.66
N GLU A 269 -19.72 -4.24 13.48
CA GLU A 269 -18.92 -3.39 12.59
C GLU A 269 -17.44 -3.43 12.98
N SER A 270 -17.14 -3.33 14.28
CA SER A 270 -15.78 -3.45 14.82
C SER A 270 -15.16 -4.83 14.56
N MET A 271 -15.95 -5.90 14.56
CA MET A 271 -15.49 -7.24 14.18
C MET A 271 -15.21 -7.35 12.68
N SER A 272 -15.93 -6.58 11.84
CA SER A 272 -15.73 -6.49 10.40
C SER A 272 -14.30 -6.05 10.08
N ASP A 273 -13.81 -5.00 10.76
CA ASP A 273 -12.46 -4.46 10.56
C ASP A 273 -11.38 -5.54 10.73
N LEU A 274 -11.55 -6.47 11.69
CA LEU A 274 -10.62 -7.57 11.90
C LEU A 274 -10.62 -8.57 10.73
N LEU A 275 -11.79 -8.87 10.16
CA LEU A 275 -11.93 -9.80 9.04
C LEU A 275 -11.32 -9.26 7.75
N LEU A 276 -11.45 -7.94 7.54
CA LEU A 276 -10.91 -7.25 6.38
C LEU A 276 -9.41 -7.54 6.20
N TRP A 277 -8.62 -7.46 7.28
CA TRP A 277 -7.17 -7.70 7.23
C TRP A 277 -6.78 -9.11 6.78
N PHE A 278 -7.62 -10.12 7.02
CA PHE A 278 -7.40 -11.48 6.53
C PHE A 278 -7.90 -11.69 5.10
N SER A 279 -9.09 -11.18 4.80
CA SER A 279 -9.68 -11.22 3.45
C SER A 279 -8.77 -10.56 2.41
N ALA A 280 -8.12 -9.46 2.80
CA ALA A 280 -7.18 -8.72 1.99
C ALA A 280 -6.00 -9.57 1.51
N ILE A 281 -5.48 -10.48 2.35
CA ILE A 281 -4.34 -11.34 1.99
C ILE A 281 -4.74 -12.31 0.89
N ALA A 282 -5.86 -13.02 1.08
CA ALA A 282 -6.35 -14.01 0.11
C ALA A 282 -6.59 -13.38 -1.27
N THR A 283 -7.26 -12.21 -1.30
CA THR A 283 -7.52 -11.52 -2.57
C THR A 283 -6.24 -10.96 -3.21
N ALA A 284 -5.30 -10.44 -2.42
CA ALA A 284 -4.01 -9.99 -2.94
C ALA A 284 -3.23 -11.14 -3.62
N LEU A 285 -3.29 -12.36 -3.07
CA LEU A 285 -2.70 -13.54 -3.70
C LEU A 285 -3.39 -13.91 -5.02
N ILE A 286 -4.71 -13.76 -5.12
CA ILE A 286 -5.46 -13.93 -6.38
C ILE A 286 -5.00 -12.90 -7.41
N TYR A 287 -4.82 -11.63 -7.03
CA TYR A 287 -4.31 -10.59 -7.93
C TYR A 287 -2.90 -10.87 -8.42
N ILE A 288 -2.01 -11.36 -7.55
CA ILE A 288 -0.69 -11.84 -7.96
C ILE A 288 -0.84 -12.94 -9.01
N HIS A 289 -1.66 -13.97 -8.75
CA HIS A 289 -1.86 -15.08 -9.69
C HIS A 289 -2.38 -14.60 -11.05
N ILE A 290 -3.42 -13.77 -11.07
CA ILE A 290 -4.03 -13.24 -12.31
C ILE A 290 -2.98 -12.48 -13.13
N ILE A 291 -2.25 -11.55 -12.50
CA ILE A 291 -1.24 -10.75 -13.20
C ILE A 291 -0.09 -11.62 -13.70
N VAL A 292 0.36 -12.61 -12.92
CA VAL A 292 1.42 -13.55 -13.35
C VAL A 292 0.96 -14.34 -14.58
N LYS A 293 -0.26 -14.90 -14.57
CA LYS A 293 -0.79 -15.69 -15.70
C LYS A 293 -1.04 -14.87 -16.95
N PHE A 294 -1.38 -13.59 -16.81
CA PHE A 294 -1.62 -12.70 -17.95
C PHE A 294 -0.32 -12.09 -18.51
N CYS A 295 0.53 -11.55 -17.62
CA CYS A 295 1.78 -10.88 -17.98
C CYS A 295 2.84 -11.87 -18.46
N GLN A 296 2.95 -13.05 -17.84
CA GLN A 296 3.88 -14.13 -18.22
C GLN A 296 5.33 -13.66 -18.36
N ASN A 297 5.75 -12.72 -17.51
CA ASN A 297 7.04 -12.02 -17.57
C ASN A 297 7.36 -11.39 -18.94
N THR A 298 6.34 -11.07 -19.74
CA THR A 298 6.51 -10.49 -21.08
C THR A 298 6.52 -8.94 -21.00
N PRO A 299 7.56 -8.25 -21.49
CA PRO A 299 7.69 -6.79 -21.32
C PRO A 299 6.64 -5.96 -22.08
N HIS A 300 6.00 -6.53 -23.11
CA HIS A 300 4.95 -5.85 -23.87
C HIS A 300 3.53 -6.05 -23.31
N ARG A 301 3.29 -7.13 -22.55
CA ARG A 301 1.97 -7.38 -21.94
C ARG A 301 1.81 -6.56 -20.67
N LEU A 302 0.69 -5.86 -20.52
CA LEU A 302 0.49 -4.91 -19.42
C LEU A 302 1.60 -3.83 -19.33
N LYS A 303 2.22 -3.44 -20.46
CA LYS A 303 3.34 -2.49 -20.48
C LYS A 303 3.04 -1.19 -19.73
N LEU A 304 1.83 -0.63 -19.88
CA LEU A 304 1.43 0.59 -19.18
C LEU A 304 1.46 0.40 -17.66
N LEU A 305 0.94 -0.73 -17.18
CA LEU A 305 0.94 -1.08 -15.77
C LEU A 305 2.35 -1.33 -15.25
N GLN A 306 3.20 -2.02 -16.04
CA GLN A 306 4.61 -2.18 -15.72
C GLN A 306 5.27 -0.81 -15.56
N ASN A 307 5.06 0.11 -16.50
CA ASN A 307 5.61 1.47 -16.46
C ASN A 307 5.19 2.24 -15.21
N VAL A 308 3.92 2.17 -14.81
CA VAL A 308 3.44 2.72 -13.54
C VAL A 308 4.21 2.11 -12.35
N GLY A 309 4.40 0.78 -12.32
CA GLY A 309 5.15 0.12 -11.25
C GLY A 309 6.62 0.55 -11.15
N ARG A 310 7.23 0.99 -12.26
CA ARG A 310 8.61 1.55 -12.27
C ARG A 310 8.69 2.94 -11.64
N MET A 311 7.56 3.62 -11.53
CA MET A 311 7.40 4.96 -10.99
C MET A 311 6.51 4.99 -9.75
N ALA A 312 6.31 3.85 -9.09
CA ALA A 312 5.34 3.71 -8.01
C ALA A 312 5.58 4.71 -6.86
N PHE A 313 6.83 5.00 -6.49
CA PHE A 313 7.10 5.97 -5.42
C PHE A 313 6.78 7.40 -5.87
N SER A 314 7.18 7.78 -7.08
CA SER A 314 6.86 9.10 -7.63
C SER A 314 5.34 9.30 -7.81
N LEU A 315 4.65 8.29 -8.33
CA LEU A 315 3.21 8.36 -8.59
C LEU A 315 2.38 8.34 -7.31
N TYR A 316 2.83 7.62 -6.27
CA TYR A 316 2.20 7.65 -4.95
C TYR A 316 2.23 9.05 -4.33
N ILE A 317 3.40 9.70 -4.33
CA ILE A 317 3.50 11.08 -3.80
C ILE A 317 2.68 12.06 -4.66
N LEU A 318 2.70 11.87 -5.98
CA LEU A 318 1.91 12.70 -6.88
C LEU A 318 0.40 12.52 -6.65
N GLN A 319 -0.08 11.32 -6.32
CA GLN A 319 -1.47 11.07 -5.91
C GLN A 319 -1.85 11.92 -4.70
N SER A 320 -1.03 11.92 -3.64
CA SER A 320 -1.31 12.72 -2.44
C SER A 320 -1.34 14.21 -2.74
N ILE A 321 -0.36 14.71 -3.50
CA ILE A 321 -0.31 16.13 -3.86
C ILE A 321 -1.54 16.52 -4.67
N VAL A 322 -1.87 15.78 -5.73
CA VAL A 322 -3.00 16.09 -6.60
C VAL A 322 -4.33 15.94 -5.86
N GLY A 323 -4.52 14.87 -5.09
CA GLY A 323 -5.76 14.64 -4.35
C GLY A 323 -6.01 15.71 -3.30
N ILE A 324 -4.99 16.14 -2.57
CA ILE A 324 -5.09 17.23 -1.58
C ILE A 324 -5.35 18.57 -2.25
N LEU A 325 -4.59 18.91 -3.29
CA LEU A 325 -4.81 20.16 -4.03
C LEU A 325 -6.23 20.22 -4.60
N LEU A 326 -6.68 19.12 -5.20
CA LEU A 326 -8.02 19.04 -5.79
C LEU A 326 -9.11 19.17 -4.73
N LEU A 327 -9.08 18.34 -3.69
CA LEU A 327 -10.18 18.20 -2.75
C LEU A 327 -10.18 19.22 -1.61
N ARG A 328 -9.02 19.78 -1.22
CA ARG A 328 -8.95 20.73 -0.09
C ARG A 328 -8.83 22.18 -0.52
N TYR A 329 -8.35 22.44 -1.74
CA TYR A 329 -8.02 23.81 -2.19
C TYR A 329 -8.75 24.23 -3.48
N ILE A 330 -8.86 23.36 -4.48
CA ILE A 330 -9.46 23.71 -5.78
C ILE A 330 -10.98 23.54 -5.76
N ALA A 331 -11.47 22.43 -5.21
CA ALA A 331 -12.88 22.08 -5.16
C ALA A 331 -13.27 21.53 -3.78
N PRO A 332 -13.12 22.31 -2.69
CA PRO A 332 -13.51 21.87 -1.34
C PRO A 332 -14.99 21.51 -1.21
N ASP A 333 -15.87 22.15 -1.99
CA ASP A 333 -17.31 21.88 -2.00
C ASP A 333 -17.65 20.42 -2.38
N TRP A 334 -16.75 19.77 -3.12
CA TRP A 334 -16.90 18.35 -3.50
C TRP A 334 -16.88 17.41 -2.30
N LEU A 335 -16.29 17.82 -1.18
CA LEU A 335 -16.30 17.02 0.06
C LEU A 335 -17.72 16.88 0.64
N TYR A 336 -18.56 17.89 0.43
CA TYR A 336 -19.98 17.84 0.80
C TYR A 336 -20.81 17.07 -0.24
N SER A 337 -20.55 17.27 -1.53
CA SER A 337 -21.47 16.84 -2.59
C SER A 337 -21.15 15.51 -3.27
N LEU A 338 -19.88 15.06 -3.28
CA LEU A 338 -19.51 13.84 -4.01
C LEU A 338 -19.89 12.60 -3.22
N ASP A 339 -20.69 11.73 -3.83
CA ASP A 339 -20.92 10.35 -3.40
C ASP A 339 -19.73 9.43 -3.77
N ARG A 340 -19.85 8.12 -3.49
CA ARG A 340 -18.77 7.17 -3.84
C ARG A 340 -18.54 7.10 -5.35
N ILE A 341 -19.57 7.29 -6.19
CA ILE A 341 -19.42 7.32 -7.65
C ILE A 341 -18.48 8.47 -8.05
N GLY A 342 -18.67 9.65 -7.46
CA GLY A 342 -17.81 10.81 -7.69
C GLY A 342 -16.34 10.53 -7.39
N TYR A 343 -16.05 10.01 -6.19
CA TYR A 343 -14.68 9.66 -5.77
C TYR A 343 -14.06 8.58 -6.66
N VAL A 344 -14.80 7.52 -6.96
CA VAL A 344 -14.34 6.43 -7.85
C VAL A 344 -14.08 6.97 -9.26
N SER A 345 -14.90 7.89 -9.76
CA SER A 345 -14.72 8.51 -11.07
C SER A 345 -13.41 9.32 -11.12
N ILE A 346 -13.13 10.12 -10.09
CA ILE A 346 -11.84 10.83 -9.95
C ILE A 346 -10.68 9.83 -9.95
N ALA A 347 -10.80 8.74 -9.18
CA ALA A 347 -9.78 7.71 -9.10
C ALA A 347 -9.52 7.03 -10.45
N ILE A 348 -10.56 6.72 -11.22
CA ILE A 348 -10.46 6.12 -12.56
C ILE A 348 -9.79 7.10 -13.53
N ILE A 349 -10.30 8.33 -13.63
CA ILE A 349 -9.78 9.35 -14.55
C ILE A 349 -8.29 9.59 -14.27
N TYR A 350 -7.94 9.76 -12.99
CA TYR A 350 -6.57 9.98 -12.60
C TYR A 350 -5.68 8.75 -12.82
N SER A 351 -6.19 7.54 -12.59
CA SER A 351 -5.44 6.30 -12.88
C SER A 351 -5.12 6.16 -14.36
N VAL A 352 -6.06 6.49 -15.24
CA VAL A 352 -5.83 6.53 -16.71
C VAL A 352 -4.77 7.57 -17.05
N PHE A 353 -4.86 8.77 -16.47
CA PHE A 353 -3.83 9.79 -16.62
C PHE A 353 -2.45 9.29 -16.17
N GLN A 354 -2.34 8.61 -15.02
CA GLN A 354 -1.07 8.07 -14.52
C GLN A 354 -0.50 6.96 -15.41
N LEU A 355 -1.34 6.10 -15.98
CA LEU A 355 -0.91 5.09 -16.96
C LEU A 355 -0.25 5.74 -18.19
N LEU A 356 -0.86 6.80 -18.72
CA LEU A 356 -0.34 7.54 -19.87
C LEU A 356 0.91 8.34 -19.50
N LEU A 357 0.88 9.05 -18.38
CA LEU A 357 2.00 9.84 -17.87
C LEU A 357 3.24 8.97 -17.67
N ALA A 358 3.10 7.80 -17.04
CA ALA A 358 4.21 6.90 -16.81
C ALA A 358 4.81 6.38 -18.12
N ASP A 359 3.98 6.03 -19.11
CA ASP A 359 4.49 5.59 -20.42
C ASP A 359 5.23 6.71 -21.16
N VAL A 360 4.65 7.91 -21.24
CA VAL A 360 5.29 9.06 -21.90
C VAL A 360 6.59 9.44 -21.20
N TYR A 361 6.59 9.52 -19.86
CA TYR A 361 7.77 9.87 -19.09
C TYR A 361 8.90 8.84 -19.27
N LEU A 362 8.58 7.54 -19.26
CA LEU A 362 9.58 6.49 -19.38
C LEU A 362 10.11 6.28 -20.80
N ARG A 363 9.56 6.95 -21.82
CA ARG A 363 10.20 7.06 -23.14
C ARG A 363 11.46 7.93 -23.10
N LYS A 364 11.51 8.92 -22.20
CA LYS A 364 12.64 9.85 -22.05
C LYS A 364 13.55 9.50 -20.87
N PHE A 365 13.01 8.91 -19.81
CA PHE A 365 13.73 8.62 -18.57
C PHE A 365 13.65 7.15 -18.17
N ASN A 366 14.67 6.64 -17.48
CA ASN A 366 14.73 5.21 -17.12
C ASN A 366 14.01 4.85 -15.81
N GLN A 367 13.65 5.85 -15.00
CA GLN A 367 13.01 5.70 -13.69
C GLN A 367 12.35 7.02 -13.27
N GLY A 368 11.40 6.97 -12.34
CA GLY A 368 10.76 8.17 -11.83
C GLY A 368 11.70 9.09 -11.03
N PRO A 369 11.31 10.37 -10.86
CA PRO A 369 12.15 11.39 -10.23
C PRO A 369 12.49 11.08 -8.77
N LEU A 370 11.52 10.64 -7.96
CA LEU A 370 11.76 10.32 -6.55
C LEU A 370 12.54 9.00 -6.40
N GLU A 371 12.35 8.03 -7.29
CA GLU A 371 13.17 6.83 -7.35
C GLU A 371 14.64 7.16 -7.63
N LYS A 372 14.88 8.10 -8.56
CA LYS A 372 16.23 8.60 -8.85
C LYS A 372 16.83 9.31 -7.65
N LEU A 373 16.11 10.24 -7.05
CA LEU A 373 16.55 10.99 -5.86
C LEU A 373 16.91 10.03 -4.72
N TRP A 374 16.02 9.11 -4.40
CA TRP A 374 16.23 8.11 -3.36
C TRP A 374 17.47 7.25 -3.62
N ARG A 375 17.69 6.81 -4.87
CA ARG A 375 18.90 6.06 -5.23
C ARG A 375 20.18 6.89 -5.02
N VAL A 376 20.16 8.16 -5.40
CA VAL A 376 21.31 9.07 -5.24
C VAL A 376 21.64 9.27 -3.75
N LEU A 377 20.64 9.53 -2.91
CA LEU A 377 20.82 9.72 -1.46
C LEU A 377 21.43 8.48 -0.77
N VAL A 378 21.01 7.27 -1.18
CA VAL A 378 21.59 6.01 -0.70
C VAL A 378 23.06 5.86 -1.12
N SER A 379 23.43 6.34 -2.31
CA SER A 379 24.79 6.23 -2.84
C SER A 379 25.76 7.27 -2.25
N ARG A 380 25.34 8.52 -2.03
CA ARG A 380 26.24 9.62 -1.61
C ARG A 380 26.72 9.53 -0.16
N THR A 381 26.06 8.74 0.66
CA THR A 381 26.44 8.52 2.07
C THR A 381 27.46 7.40 2.24
N SER A 382 27.96 6.77 1.15
CA SER A 382 28.92 5.65 1.10
C SER A 382 30.19 5.94 1.86
#